data_AF-A0A9E5IRN0-F1
#
_entry.id   AF-A0A9E5IRN0-F1
#
_cell.length_a   1.000
_cell.length_b   1.000
_cell.length_c   1.000
_cell.angle_alpha   90.00
_cell.angle_beta   90.00
_cell.angle_gamma   90.00
#
_symmetry.space_group_name_H-M   'P 1'
#
loop_
_entity.id
_entity.type
_entity.pdbx_description
1 polymer ?
#
loop_
_entity_poly.entity_id
_entity_poly.type
_entity_poly.pdbx_seq_one_letter_code
_entity_poly.pdbx_strand_id
1 'polypeptide(L)'
;SDVLMWRWYTLLSFKSMADIEALKKQVADGLNPKEAKVALAKEITSRFHGAAAADAAEQDFINRSKGGVPDEIPEVNLSGAPLGIGNLLKMAGLAPSGSEANRLIDGGGVRVDSSVVSDKGLKLEAGTYVVQVGKRKFARVHLSA
;
A
#
# COMPACT_ATOMS: atom_id res chain seq x y z
N SER A 1 -1.47 -11.96 13.51
CA SER A 1 -0.95 -13.26 14.01
C SER A 1 -1.89 -14.37 13.56
N ASP A 2 -1.35 -15.53 13.18
CA ASP A 2 -2.13 -16.70 12.74
C ASP A 2 -2.92 -17.33 13.89
N VAL A 3 -2.38 -17.28 15.11
CA VAL A 3 -3.07 -17.77 16.30
C VAL A 3 -4.25 -16.87 16.66
N LEU A 4 -4.04 -15.55 16.64
CA LEU A 4 -5.07 -14.58 17.04
C LEU A 4 -6.25 -14.53 16.07
N MET A 5 -6.06 -14.87 14.78
CA MET A 5 -7.14 -14.77 13.79
C MET A 5 -8.33 -15.67 14.10
N TRP A 6 -8.12 -16.81 14.75
CA TRP A 6 -9.21 -17.73 15.12
C TRP A 6 -10.17 -17.13 16.14
N ARG A 7 -9.65 -16.36 17.12
CA ARG A 7 -10.51 -15.62 18.05
C ARG A 7 -11.38 -14.59 17.31
N TRP A 8 -10.85 -13.97 16.27
CA TRP A 8 -11.63 -13.04 15.45
C TRP A 8 -12.66 -13.77 14.59
N TYR A 9 -12.34 -14.96 14.06
CA TYR A 9 -13.33 -15.81 13.39
C TYR A 9 -14.51 -16.12 14.31
N THR A 10 -14.27 -16.56 15.55
CA THR A 10 -15.34 -16.91 16.48
C THR A 10 -16.18 -15.70 16.91
N LEU A 11 -15.59 -14.51 16.96
CA LEU A 11 -16.27 -13.30 17.40
C LEU A 11 -16.99 -12.55 16.27
N LEU A 12 -16.46 -12.62 15.04
CA LEU A 12 -16.86 -11.74 13.94
C LEU A 12 -17.38 -12.49 12.72
N SER A 13 -17.07 -13.77 12.52
CA SER A 13 -17.57 -14.52 11.34
C SER A 13 -18.96 -15.08 11.60
N PHE A 14 -19.77 -15.20 10.54
CA PHE A 14 -21.03 -15.95 10.58
C PHE A 14 -20.85 -17.45 10.35
N LYS A 15 -19.60 -17.91 10.15
CA LYS A 15 -19.28 -19.35 10.06
C LYS A 15 -19.66 -20.06 11.36
N SER A 16 -20.15 -21.28 11.24
CA SER A 16 -20.38 -22.13 12.41
C SER A 16 -19.05 -22.49 13.08
N MET A 17 -19.09 -22.86 14.36
CA MET A 17 -17.90 -23.37 15.06
C MET A 17 -17.30 -24.59 14.35
N ALA A 18 -18.13 -25.43 13.74
CA ALA A 18 -17.68 -26.59 12.97
C ALA A 18 -16.89 -26.17 11.72
N ASP A 19 -17.37 -25.17 10.97
CA ASP A 19 -16.67 -24.63 9.80
C ASP A 19 -15.34 -23.97 10.19
N ILE A 20 -15.31 -23.28 11.33
CA ILE A 20 -14.09 -22.64 11.85
C ILE A 20 -13.05 -23.70 12.21
N GLU A 21 -13.43 -24.77 12.91
CA GLU A 21 -12.51 -25.87 13.24
C GLU A 21 -12.04 -26.63 11.98
N ALA A 22 -12.91 -26.81 10.99
CA ALA A 22 -12.52 -27.40 9.70
C ALA A 22 -11.49 -26.53 8.97
N LEU A 23 -11.69 -25.20 8.92
CA LEU A 23 -10.75 -24.27 8.32
C LEU A 23 -9.41 -24.24 9.07
N LYS A 24 -9.45 -24.32 10.40
CA LYS A 24 -8.25 -24.41 11.25
C LYS A 24 -7.45 -25.68 10.97
N LYS A 25 -8.12 -26.80 10.75
CA LYS A 25 -7.49 -28.05 10.33
C LYS A 25 -6.84 -27.92 8.94
N GLN A 26 -7.53 -27.33 7.97
CA GLN A 26 -6.97 -27.09 6.63
C GLN A 26 -5.67 -26.26 6.69
N VAL A 27 -5.62 -25.24 7.56
CA VAL A 27 -4.40 -24.44 7.77
C VAL A 27 -3.29 -25.26 8.42
N ALA A 28 -3.62 -26.13 9.39
CA ALA A 28 -2.64 -27.05 9.97
C ALA A 28 -2.11 -28.07 8.93
N ASP A 29 -2.95 -28.46 7.97
CA ASP A 29 -2.64 -29.41 6.90
C ASP A 29 -1.94 -28.76 5.68
N GLY A 30 -1.66 -27.46 5.72
CA GLY A 30 -0.82 -26.77 4.73
C GLY A 30 -1.48 -25.62 3.95
N LEU A 31 -2.76 -25.33 4.18
CA LEU A 31 -3.38 -24.12 3.62
C LEU A 31 -2.68 -22.88 4.15
N ASN A 32 -2.35 -21.92 3.27
CA ASN A 32 -1.67 -20.71 3.69
C ASN A 32 -2.56 -19.90 4.65
N PRO A 33 -2.12 -19.59 5.90
CA PRO A 33 -2.91 -18.80 6.85
C PRO A 33 -3.38 -17.44 6.30
N LYS A 34 -2.67 -16.89 5.31
CA LYS A 34 -3.07 -15.66 4.61
C LYS A 34 -4.44 -15.80 3.95
N GLU A 35 -4.75 -16.96 3.37
CA GLU A 35 -6.01 -17.18 2.65
C GLU A 35 -7.21 -17.10 3.61
N ALA A 36 -7.10 -17.71 4.79
CA ALA A 36 -8.10 -17.56 5.85
C ALA A 36 -8.27 -16.08 6.23
N LYS A 37 -7.19 -15.33 6.46
CA LYS A 37 -7.31 -13.90 6.81
C LYS A 37 -7.98 -13.08 5.71
N VAL A 38 -7.64 -13.33 4.45
CA VAL A 38 -8.26 -12.65 3.31
C VAL A 38 -9.75 -12.98 3.25
N ALA A 39 -10.13 -14.25 3.45
CA ALA A 39 -11.53 -14.65 3.49
C ALA A 39 -12.32 -13.95 4.61
N LEU A 40 -11.76 -13.85 5.83
CA LEU A 40 -12.40 -13.12 6.92
C LEU A 40 -12.50 -11.62 6.63
N ALA A 41 -11.44 -11.01 6.09
CA ALA A 41 -11.44 -9.60 5.71
C ALA A 41 -12.49 -9.30 4.63
N LYS A 42 -12.62 -10.17 3.63
CA LYS A 42 -13.63 -10.09 2.58
C LYS A 42 -15.04 -10.23 3.14
N GLU A 43 -15.27 -11.19 4.03
CA GLU A 43 -16.56 -11.38 4.71
C GLU A 43 -16.97 -10.14 5.51
N ILE A 44 -16.05 -9.54 6.28
CA ILE A 44 -16.31 -8.32 7.05
C ILE A 44 -16.56 -7.14 6.10
N THR A 45 -15.70 -6.91 5.12
CA THR A 45 -15.83 -5.80 4.17
C THR A 45 -17.14 -5.88 3.39
N SER A 46 -17.53 -7.09 2.94
CA SER A 46 -18.78 -7.30 2.23
C SER A 46 -20.00 -6.96 3.07
N ARG A 47 -19.93 -7.15 4.40
CA ARG A 47 -21.05 -6.85 5.31
C ARG A 47 -21.28 -5.37 5.51
N PHE A 48 -20.21 -4.57 5.55
CA PHE A 48 -20.30 -3.13 5.81
C PHE A 48 -20.30 -2.27 4.53
N HIS A 49 -19.71 -2.78 3.44
CA HIS A 49 -19.50 -2.00 2.21
C HIS A 49 -20.03 -2.69 0.94
N GLY A 50 -20.61 -3.89 1.06
CA GLY A 50 -21.14 -4.66 -0.06
C GLY A 50 -20.08 -5.49 -0.80
N ALA A 51 -20.55 -6.45 -1.58
CA ALA A 51 -19.69 -7.44 -2.25
C ALA A 51 -18.70 -6.79 -3.24
N ALA A 52 -19.16 -5.81 -4.02
CA ALA A 52 -18.32 -5.13 -5.01
C ALA A 52 -17.12 -4.40 -4.37
N ALA A 53 -17.34 -3.73 -3.23
CA ALA A 53 -16.25 -3.07 -2.50
C ALA A 53 -15.26 -4.08 -1.90
N ALA A 54 -15.75 -5.23 -1.43
CA ALA A 54 -14.90 -6.29 -0.91
C ALA A 54 -14.01 -6.91 -2.00
N ASP A 55 -14.57 -7.14 -3.18
CA ASP A 55 -13.81 -7.63 -4.34
C ASP A 55 -12.77 -6.60 -4.80
N ALA A 56 -13.14 -5.33 -4.90
CA ALA A 56 -12.20 -4.26 -5.26
C ALA A 56 -11.03 -4.15 -4.26
N ALA A 57 -11.33 -4.19 -2.96
CA ALA A 57 -10.31 -4.13 -1.90
C ALA A 57 -9.36 -5.34 -1.94
N GLU A 58 -9.87 -6.54 -2.25
CA GLU A 58 -9.05 -7.73 -2.44
C GLU A 58 -8.12 -7.59 -3.65
N GLN A 59 -8.63 -7.08 -4.78
CA GLN A 59 -7.83 -6.85 -5.98
C GLN A 59 -6.74 -5.79 -5.75
N ASP A 60 -7.06 -4.67 -5.11
CA ASP A 60 -6.07 -3.65 -4.74
C ASP A 60 -4.98 -4.23 -3.82
N PHE A 61 -5.37 -5.04 -2.82
CA PHE A 61 -4.41 -5.71 -1.94
C PHE A 61 -3.48 -6.66 -2.71
N ILE A 62 -3.99 -7.41 -3.69
CA ILE A 62 -3.20 -8.28 -4.56
C ILE A 62 -2.25 -7.45 -5.43
N ASN A 63 -2.75 -6.36 -6.03
CA ASN A 63 -1.97 -5.46 -6.88
C ASN A 63 -0.79 -4.85 -6.11
N ARG A 64 -1.05 -4.27 -4.93
CA ARG A 64 -0.01 -3.71 -4.06
C ARG A 64 0.99 -4.76 -3.56
N SER A 65 0.54 -5.98 -3.30
CA SER A 65 1.43 -7.09 -2.93
C SER A 65 2.46 -7.42 -4.03
N LYS A 66 2.12 -7.16 -5.30
CA LYS A 66 3.01 -7.33 -6.46
C LYS A 66 3.82 -6.06 -6.80
N GLY A 67 3.64 -4.97 -6.04
CA GLY A 67 4.30 -3.69 -6.27
C GLY A 67 3.58 -2.77 -7.26
N GLY A 68 2.30 -3.01 -7.53
CA GLY A 68 1.44 -2.09 -8.26
C GLY A 68 1.13 -0.82 -7.46
N VAL A 69 0.64 0.19 -8.17
CA VAL A 69 0.21 1.48 -7.59
C VAL A 69 -1.13 1.28 -6.85
N PRO A 70 -1.27 1.75 -5.60
CA PRO A 70 -2.54 1.74 -4.87
C PRO A 70 -3.64 2.54 -5.59
N ASP A 71 -4.90 2.13 -5.44
CA ASP A 71 -6.05 2.93 -5.91
C ASP A 71 -6.16 4.24 -5.12
N GLU A 72 -5.96 4.17 -3.81
CA GLU A 72 -5.91 5.32 -2.91
C GLU A 72 -4.47 5.70 -2.60
N ILE A 73 -4.09 6.93 -2.98
CA ILE A 73 -2.76 7.47 -2.74
C ILE A 73 -2.90 8.71 -1.85
N PRO A 74 -2.14 8.81 -0.73
CA PRO A 74 -2.13 10.01 0.09
C PRO A 74 -1.74 11.25 -0.72
N GLU A 75 -2.55 12.31 -0.62
CA GLU A 75 -2.30 13.56 -1.31
C GLU A 75 -1.46 14.52 -0.46
N VAL A 76 -0.52 15.21 -1.10
CA VAL A 76 0.36 16.20 -0.46
C VAL A 76 0.42 17.44 -1.34
N ASN A 77 0.16 18.60 -0.75
CA ASN A 77 0.31 19.88 -1.42
C ASN A 77 1.66 20.50 -1.03
N LEU A 78 2.49 20.80 -2.03
CA LEU A 78 3.79 21.46 -1.87
C LEU A 78 3.83 22.71 -2.76
N SER A 79 4.68 23.67 -2.42
CA SER A 79 4.92 24.88 -3.20
C SER A 79 6.42 25.07 -3.46
N GLY A 80 6.77 26.03 -4.32
CA GLY A 80 8.16 26.36 -4.64
C GLY A 80 8.70 25.63 -5.86
N ALA A 81 7.86 25.44 -6.89
CA ALA A 81 8.35 24.98 -8.18
C ALA A 81 9.31 26.02 -8.82
N PRO A 82 10.36 25.58 -9.53
CA PRO A 82 10.80 24.21 -9.69
C PRO A 82 11.51 23.65 -8.43
N LEU A 83 11.07 22.48 -7.97
CA LEU A 83 11.53 21.86 -6.72
C LEU A 83 12.42 20.64 -6.98
N GLY A 84 13.61 20.59 -6.37
CA GLY A 84 14.51 19.45 -6.49
C GLY A 84 13.94 18.17 -5.91
N ILE A 85 14.08 17.04 -6.62
CA ILE A 85 13.47 15.75 -6.27
C ILE A 85 13.81 15.29 -4.84
N GLY A 86 15.05 15.50 -4.39
CA GLY A 86 15.47 15.14 -3.03
C GLY A 86 14.75 15.95 -1.94
N ASN A 87 14.49 17.24 -2.19
CA ASN A 87 13.74 18.09 -1.26
C ASN A 87 12.25 17.75 -1.29
N LEU A 88 11.70 17.51 -2.49
CA LEU A 88 10.31 17.07 -2.65
C LEU A 88 10.04 15.77 -1.87
N LEU A 89 10.92 14.77 -1.97
CA LEU A 89 10.79 13.51 -1.24
C LEU A 89 10.80 13.70 0.28
N LYS A 90 11.61 14.64 0.78
CA LYS A 90 11.64 15.00 2.20
C LYS A 90 10.36 15.71 2.63
N MET A 91 9.93 16.72 1.88
CA MET A 91 8.73 17.51 2.19
C MET A 91 7.45 16.68 2.09
N ALA A 92 7.38 15.72 1.16
CA ALA A 92 6.29 14.77 1.03
C ALA A 92 6.31 13.64 2.08
N GLY A 93 7.27 13.65 3.02
CA GLY A 93 7.39 12.62 4.07
C GLY A 93 7.83 11.24 3.55
N LEU A 94 8.28 11.15 2.30
CA LEU A 94 8.71 9.90 1.67
C LEU A 94 10.14 9.50 2.08
N ALA A 95 10.97 10.48 2.41
CA ALA A 95 12.32 10.32 2.95
C ALA A 95 12.51 11.16 4.24
N PRO A 96 13.24 10.65 5.25
CA PRO A 96 13.50 11.38 6.50
C PRO A 96 14.45 12.57 6.32
N SER A 97 15.29 12.57 5.27
CA SER A 97 16.26 13.63 4.98
C SER A 97 16.59 13.69 3.49
N GLY A 98 17.22 14.78 3.04
CA GLY A 98 17.69 14.91 1.66
C GLY A 98 18.80 13.91 1.31
N SER A 99 19.69 13.61 2.25
CA SER A 99 20.74 12.58 2.04
C SER A 99 20.14 11.19 1.87
N GLU A 100 19.11 10.85 2.65
CA GLU A 100 18.39 9.59 2.48
C GLU A 100 17.62 9.54 1.15
N ALA A 101 17.01 10.65 0.75
CA ALA A 101 16.37 10.77 -0.57
C ALA A 101 17.37 10.48 -1.71
N ASN A 102 18.56 11.06 -1.65
CA ASN A 102 19.61 10.81 -2.64
C ASN A 102 20.07 9.34 -2.66
N ARG A 103 20.20 8.70 -1.50
CA ARG A 103 20.53 7.27 -1.40
C ARG A 103 19.45 6.40 -2.04
N LEU A 104 18.19 6.75 -1.85
CA LEU A 104 17.07 6.04 -2.46
C LEU A 104 17.05 6.21 -3.99
N ILE A 105 17.40 7.39 -4.50
CA ILE A 105 17.55 7.65 -5.94
C ILE A 105 18.69 6.80 -6.52
N ASP A 106 19.87 6.80 -5.89
CA ASP A 106 21.01 5.97 -6.31
C ASP A 106 20.67 4.48 -6.36
N GLY A 107 19.89 4.02 -5.39
CA GLY A 107 19.44 2.62 -5.32
C GLY A 107 18.32 2.28 -6.31
N GLY A 108 17.89 3.20 -7.18
CA GLY A 108 16.76 3.00 -8.10
C GLY A 108 15.41 2.83 -7.39
N GLY A 109 15.32 3.26 -6.14
CA GLY A 109 14.16 3.09 -5.27
C GLY A 109 13.10 4.18 -5.43
N VAL A 110 13.34 5.19 -6.26
CA VAL A 110 12.42 6.33 -6.48
C VAL A 110 11.83 6.26 -7.87
N ARG A 111 10.51 6.43 -7.96
CA ARG A 111 9.79 6.62 -9.23
C ARG A 111 8.89 7.84 -9.18
N VAL A 112 8.77 8.52 -10.31
CA VAL A 112 7.79 9.57 -10.56
C VAL A 112 6.96 9.13 -11.76
N ASP A 113 5.64 9.07 -11.60
CA ASP A 113 4.70 8.60 -12.61
C ASP A 113 5.14 7.25 -13.22
N SER A 114 5.50 6.33 -12.33
CA SER A 114 6.01 4.99 -12.66
C SER A 114 7.37 4.92 -13.38
N SER A 115 8.00 6.06 -13.68
CA SER A 115 9.34 6.12 -14.28
C SER A 115 10.42 6.22 -13.20
N VAL A 116 11.47 5.40 -13.30
CA VAL A 116 12.59 5.40 -12.35
C VAL A 116 13.36 6.72 -12.46
N VAL A 117 13.59 7.37 -11.33
CA VAL A 117 14.42 8.56 -11.24
C VAL A 117 15.84 8.16 -10.85
N SER A 118 16.81 8.53 -11.68
CA SER A 118 18.24 8.33 -11.42
C SER A 118 19.01 9.65 -11.28
N ASP A 119 18.47 10.76 -11.78
CA ASP A 119 19.08 12.08 -11.67
C ASP A 119 18.70 12.76 -10.35
N LYS A 120 19.69 12.97 -9.47
CA LYS A 120 19.54 13.72 -8.21
C LYS A 120 19.33 15.22 -8.43
N GLY A 121 19.77 15.74 -9.57
CA GLY A 121 19.61 17.12 -9.99
C GLY A 121 18.23 17.43 -10.55
N LEU A 122 17.38 16.41 -10.75
CA LEU A 122 16.03 16.57 -11.28
C LEU A 122 15.25 17.59 -10.44
N LYS A 123 14.66 18.57 -11.14
CA LYS A 123 13.69 19.49 -10.58
C LYS A 123 12.34 19.25 -11.23
N LEU A 124 11.30 19.20 -10.40
CA LEU A 124 9.93 19.06 -10.86
C LEU A 124 9.29 20.46 -10.93
N GLU A 125 8.67 20.74 -12.06
CA GLU A 125 7.89 21.95 -12.30
C GLU A 125 6.55 21.90 -11.56
N ALA A 126 5.78 22.98 -11.60
CA ALA A 126 4.42 22.96 -11.04
C ALA A 126 3.57 21.91 -11.79
N GLY A 127 2.85 21.09 -11.04
CA GLY A 127 2.13 19.94 -11.60
C GLY A 127 1.62 18.97 -10.53
N THR A 128 1.04 17.86 -10.98
CA THR A 128 0.63 16.76 -10.10
C THR A 128 1.40 15.50 -10.48
N TYR A 129 2.03 14.88 -9.49
CA TYR A 129 2.92 13.74 -9.68
C TYR A 129 2.58 12.60 -8.74
N VAL A 130 2.60 11.35 -9.22
CA VAL A 130 2.60 10.17 -8.35
C VAL A 130 4.02 9.77 -8.04
N VAL A 131 4.44 9.99 -6.80
CA VAL A 131 5.79 9.72 -6.33
C VAL A 131 5.79 8.44 -5.50
N GLN A 132 6.68 7.51 -5.86
CA GLN A 132 6.82 6.22 -5.22
C GLN A 132 8.24 6.06 -4.66
N VAL A 133 8.34 5.58 -3.42
CA VAL A 133 9.59 5.14 -2.78
C VAL A 133 9.47 3.68 -2.35
N GLY A 134 10.29 2.83 -2.97
CA GLY A 134 10.24 1.38 -2.77
C GLY A 134 8.87 0.80 -3.17
N LYS A 135 8.45 -0.30 -2.53
CA LYS A 135 7.20 -1.01 -2.89
C LYS A 135 5.93 -0.47 -2.22
N ARG A 136 6.05 0.39 -1.21
CA ARG A 136 4.93 0.68 -0.28
C ARG A 136 4.69 2.16 0.01
N LYS A 137 5.66 3.04 -0.21
CA LYS A 137 5.47 4.47 0.08
C LYS A 137 5.06 5.17 -1.20
N PHE A 138 3.90 5.79 -1.18
CA PHE A 138 3.34 6.55 -2.29
C PHE A 138 2.84 7.89 -1.78
N ALA A 139 2.97 8.93 -2.60
CA ALA A 139 2.28 10.20 -2.41
C ALA A 139 1.89 10.78 -3.76
N ARG A 140 0.69 11.35 -3.85
CA ARG A 140 0.27 12.20 -4.96
C ARG A 140 0.63 13.63 -4.57
N VAL A 141 1.65 14.17 -5.21
CA VAL A 141 2.18 15.50 -4.89
C VAL A 141 1.60 16.50 -5.86
N HIS A 142 0.83 17.46 -5.34
CA HIS A 142 0.42 18.65 -6.06
C HIS A 142 1.44 19.74 -5.76
N LEU A 143 2.27 20.07 -6.74
CA LEU A 143 3.33 21.07 -6.63
C LEU A 143 2.86 22.37 -7.30
N SER A 144 2.75 23.44 -6.52
CA SER A 144 2.52 24.79 -7.05
C SER A 144 3.83 25.55 -7.24
N ALA A 145 3.76 26.68 -7.94
CA ALA A 145 4.77 27.73 -7.85
C ALA A 145 5.06 28.10 -6.39
#